data_AF-A0A327R966-F1
#
_entry.id   AF-A0A327R966-F1
#
_cell.length_a   1.000
_cell.length_b   1.000
_cell.length_c   1.000
_cell.angle_alpha   90.00
_cell.angle_beta   90.00
_cell.angle_gamma   90.00
#
_symmetry.space_group_name_H-M   'P 1'
#
loop_
_entity.id
_entity.type
_entity.pdbx_description
1 polymer ?
#
loop_
_entity_poly.entity_id
_entity_poly.type
_entity_poly.pdbx_seq_one_letter_code
_entity_poly.pdbx_strand_id
1 'polypeptide(L)'
;MKKLILIAFTLFLGANSVMAQEANKLEDANYVILLDSKVFHYTVDGVAPLQADLTLNNGTVVKTDGSYITKDGDTAKLKDGQCLGMSGTLYKDQETLTKKLVKHMRKS
;
A
#
# COMPACT_ATOMS: atom_id res chain seq x y z
N MET A 1 -54.28 -0.94 -25.35
CA MET A 1 -54.60 -1.50 -24.01
C MET A 1 -54.08 -2.94 -23.93
N LYS A 2 -53.26 -3.19 -22.90
CA LYS A 2 -52.98 -4.45 -22.18
C LYS A 2 -52.89 -5.78 -22.96
N LYS A 3 -51.65 -6.30 -23.06
CA LYS A 3 -51.27 -7.70 -22.74
C LYS A 3 -49.85 -7.64 -22.15
N LEU A 4 -49.68 -7.48 -20.84
CA LEU A 4 -49.50 -8.55 -19.84
C LEU A 4 -48.41 -9.57 -20.19
N ILE A 5 -47.23 -9.33 -19.60
CA ILE A 5 -46.35 -10.25 -18.86
C ILE A 5 -45.92 -11.54 -19.57
N LEU A 6 -44.63 -11.61 -19.91
CA LEU A 6 -43.86 -12.85 -19.81
C LEU A 6 -42.55 -12.56 -19.07
N ILE A 7 -42.47 -13.16 -17.88
CA ILE A 7 -41.33 -13.21 -16.98
C ILE A 7 -40.23 -14.03 -17.66
N ALA A 8 -39.07 -13.42 -17.93
CA ALA A 8 -37.82 -14.15 -18.14
C ALA A 8 -36.99 -14.01 -16.87
N PHE A 9 -37.17 -14.99 -16.01
CA PHE A 9 -36.38 -15.24 -14.81
C PHE A 9 -35.02 -15.78 -15.27
N THR A 10 -33.99 -14.93 -15.39
CA THR A 10 -32.61 -15.40 -15.53
C THR A 10 -31.68 -14.60 -14.64
N LEU A 11 -31.54 -15.18 -13.44
CA LEU A 11 -30.26 -15.47 -12.77
C LEU A 11 -29.46 -14.28 -12.27
N PHE A 12 -29.60 -14.08 -10.96
CA PHE A 12 -28.48 -13.88 -10.03
C PHE A 12 -27.14 -14.43 -10.59
N LEU A 13 -26.35 -13.54 -11.19
CA LEU A 13 -24.89 -13.60 -11.17
C LEU A 13 -24.48 -12.28 -10.55
N GLY A 14 -23.89 -12.19 -9.37
CA GLY A 14 -23.25 -13.14 -8.48
C GLY A 14 -22.42 -12.23 -7.61
N ALA A 15 -22.62 -12.28 -6.30
CA ALA A 15 -21.87 -11.47 -5.34
C ALA A 15 -20.41 -11.94 -5.35
N ASN A 16 -19.61 -11.44 -6.30
CA ASN A 16 -18.19 -11.71 -6.42
C ASN A 16 -17.40 -10.42 -6.25
N SER A 17 -17.44 -9.83 -5.06
CA SER A 17 -16.44 -8.84 -4.68
C SER A 17 -16.28 -8.69 -3.16
N VAL A 18 -16.35 -9.80 -2.41
CA VAL A 18 -16.02 -9.80 -0.97
C VAL A 18 -14.58 -10.26 -0.70
N MET A 19 -13.84 -10.72 -1.71
CA MET A 19 -12.48 -11.25 -1.54
C MET A 19 -11.35 -10.24 -1.79
N ALA A 20 -11.63 -9.03 -2.30
CA ALA A 20 -10.60 -8.02 -2.58
C ALA A 20 -10.30 -7.08 -1.40
N GLN A 21 -11.09 -7.14 -0.33
CA GLN A 21 -10.94 -6.23 0.82
C GLN A 21 -9.90 -6.69 1.85
N GLU A 22 -9.51 -7.97 1.85
CA GLU A 22 -8.50 -8.47 2.80
C GLU A 22 -7.06 -8.15 2.38
N ALA A 23 -6.77 -8.10 1.08
CA ALA A 23 -5.44 -7.76 0.57
C ALA A 23 -5.05 -6.29 0.79
N ASN A 24 -6.03 -5.37 0.83
CA ASN A 24 -5.79 -3.95 1.10
C ASN A 24 -5.45 -3.64 2.57
N LYS A 25 -5.71 -4.56 3.51
CA LYS A 25 -5.58 -4.27 4.95
C LYS A 25 -4.14 -4.20 5.46
N LEU A 26 -3.17 -4.65 4.65
CA LEU A 26 -1.75 -4.65 4.99
C LEU A 26 -0.91 -3.86 3.99
N GLU A 27 -1.46 -2.78 3.43
CA GLU A 27 -0.82 -1.92 2.44
C GLU A 27 0.63 -1.55 2.80
N ASP A 28 0.88 -1.19 4.07
CA ASP A 28 2.20 -0.80 4.57
C ASP A 28 3.14 -1.98 4.90
N ALA A 29 2.75 -3.23 4.62
CA ALA A 29 3.68 -4.36 4.61
C ALA A 29 4.68 -4.28 3.46
N ASN A 30 4.29 -3.60 2.37
CA ASN A 30 5.22 -3.13 1.37
C ASN A 30 5.64 -1.70 1.74
N TYR A 31 6.95 -1.45 1.84
CA TYR A 31 7.47 -0.17 2.30
C TYR A 31 8.89 0.07 1.81
N VAL A 32 9.31 1.34 1.84
CA VAL A 32 10.68 1.76 1.60
C VAL A 32 11.37 2.07 2.93
N ILE A 33 12.64 1.71 3.07
CA ILE A 33 13.48 2.03 4.23
C ILE A 33 14.84 2.56 3.77
N LEU A 34 15.39 3.54 4.50
CA LEU A 34 16.78 3.98 4.33
C LEU A 34 17.65 3.30 5.40
N LEU A 35 18.69 2.58 4.99
CA LEU A 35 19.68 1.96 5.87
C LEU A 35 21.09 2.18 5.30
N ASP A 36 22.01 2.70 6.11
CA ASP A 36 23.40 2.95 5.73
C ASP A 36 23.52 3.75 4.42
N SER A 37 22.70 4.80 4.29
CA SER A 37 22.58 5.63 3.07
C SER A 37 22.10 4.90 1.81
N LYS A 38 21.54 3.69 1.94
CA LYS A 38 20.96 2.91 0.84
C LYS A 38 19.47 2.71 1.05
N VAL A 39 18.71 2.87 -0.02
CA VAL A 39 17.26 2.70 0.00
C VAL A 39 16.91 1.28 -0.41
N PHE A 40 16.06 0.63 0.38
CA PHE A 40 15.54 -0.71 0.09
C PHE A 40 14.03 -0.68 -0.04
N HIS A 41 13.50 -1.43 -1.00
CA HIS A 41 12.09 -1.71 -1.14
C HIS A 41 11.81 -3.10 -0.56
N TYR A 42 11.02 -3.13 0.50
CA TYR A 42 10.47 -4.35 1.09
C TYR A 42 9.14 -4.62 0.43
N THR A 43 9.02 -5.81 -0.15
CA THR A 43 7.78 -6.33 -0.73
C THR A 43 7.49 -7.72 -0.17
N VAL A 44 6.27 -8.20 -0.37
CA VAL A 44 5.90 -9.60 -0.08
C VAL A 44 6.79 -10.62 -0.78
N ASP A 45 7.34 -10.28 -1.95
CA ASP A 45 8.20 -11.17 -2.75
C ASP A 45 9.68 -11.12 -2.33
N GLY A 46 10.05 -10.16 -1.48
CA GLY A 46 11.39 -10.01 -0.97
C GLY A 46 11.86 -8.57 -0.86
N VAL A 47 13.17 -8.43 -0.61
CA VAL A 47 13.83 -7.15 -0.36
C VAL A 47 14.87 -6.90 -1.44
N ALA A 48 14.84 -5.72 -2.03
CA ALA A 48 15.84 -5.30 -3.01
C ALA A 48 16.23 -3.82 -2.82
N PRO A 49 17.46 -3.41 -3.19
CA PRO A 49 17.81 -2.00 -3.32
C PRO A 49 16.86 -1.30 -4.30
N LEU A 50 16.48 -0.06 -4.00
CA LEU A 50 15.63 0.73 -4.88
C LEU A 50 16.45 1.24 -6.06
N GLN A 51 16.21 0.68 -7.25
CA GLN A 51 16.99 0.99 -8.47
C GLN A 51 16.38 2.10 -9.33
N ALA A 52 15.10 2.38 -9.15
CA ALA A 52 14.36 3.42 -9.85
C ALA A 52 13.38 4.09 -8.90
N ASP A 53 12.89 5.28 -9.26
CA ASP A 53 11.89 5.98 -8.47
C ASP A 53 10.64 5.11 -8.28
N LEU A 54 10.09 5.13 -7.06
CA LEU A 54 8.89 4.39 -6.70
C LEU A 54 7.74 5.35 -6.39
N THR A 55 6.64 5.22 -7.12
CA THR A 55 5.41 5.92 -6.79
C THR A 55 4.59 5.09 -5.80
N LEU A 56 4.33 5.67 -4.63
CA LEU A 56 3.46 5.11 -3.58
C LEU A 56 1.99 5.23 -3.99
N ASN A 57 1.10 4.50 -3.32
CA ASN A 57 -0.33 4.49 -3.65
C ASN A 57 -1.00 5.85 -3.43
N ASN A 58 -0.49 6.66 -2.50
CA ASN A 58 -0.98 8.02 -2.25
C ASN A 58 -0.45 9.06 -3.26
N GLY A 59 0.38 8.66 -4.23
CA GLY A 59 0.99 9.53 -5.24
C GLY A 59 2.32 10.17 -4.82
N THR A 60 2.82 9.91 -3.62
CA THR A 60 4.20 10.29 -3.24
C THR A 60 5.20 9.55 -4.12
N VAL A 61 6.26 10.22 -4.58
CA VAL A 61 7.35 9.60 -5.35
C VAL A 61 8.60 9.53 -4.49
N VAL A 62 9.11 8.33 -4.24
CA VAL A 62 10.36 8.08 -3.50
C VAL A 62 11.50 7.89 -4.50
N LYS A 63 12.57 8.66 -4.31
CA LYS A 63 13.78 8.61 -5.12
C LYS A 63 14.76 7.56 -4.57
N THR A 64 15.67 7.12 -5.41
CA THR A 64 16.71 6.13 -5.06
C THR A 64 17.70 6.62 -3.98
N ASP A 65 17.76 7.92 -3.71
CA ASP A 65 18.59 8.53 -2.67
C ASP A 65 17.85 8.69 -1.31
N GLY A 66 16.58 8.29 -1.25
CA GLY A 66 15.74 8.34 -0.06
C GLY A 66 14.98 9.66 0.13
N SER A 67 15.15 10.63 -0.77
CA SER A 67 14.24 11.78 -0.85
C SER A 67 12.87 11.34 -1.38
N TYR A 68 11.82 12.04 -1.00
CA TYR A 68 10.48 11.80 -1.52
C TYR A 68 9.72 13.10 -1.71
N ILE A 69 8.86 13.10 -2.72
CA ILE A 69 8.03 14.24 -3.12
C ILE A 69 6.58 13.81 -2.93
N THR A 70 5.83 14.51 -2.08
CA THR A 70 4.41 14.22 -1.87
C THR A 70 3.61 14.59 -3.12
N LYS A 71 2.37 14.10 -3.20
CA LYS A 71 1.45 14.47 -4.28
C LYS A 71 1.26 15.99 -4.43
N ASP A 72 1.37 16.72 -3.33
CA ASP A 72 1.22 18.18 -3.28
C ASP A 72 2.51 18.94 -3.61
N GLY A 73 3.62 18.22 -3.83
CA GLY A 73 4.91 18.78 -4.22
C GLY A 73 5.89 19.02 -3.07
N ASP A 74 5.50 18.74 -1.83
CA ASP A 74 6.40 18.88 -0.68
C ASP A 74 7.53 17.86 -0.76
N THR A 75 8.76 18.32 -0.52
CA THR A 75 9.95 17.47 -0.56
C THR A 75 10.49 17.22 0.83
N ALA A 76 10.81 15.96 1.12
CA ALA A 76 11.47 15.55 2.36
C ALA A 76 12.43 14.38 2.08
N LYS A 77 13.15 13.93 3.12
CA LYS A 77 14.11 12.83 3.01
C LYS A 77 14.00 11.90 4.20
N LEU A 78 14.03 10.60 3.92
CA LEU A 78 14.11 9.58 4.97
C LEU A 78 15.39 9.75 5.77
N LYS A 79 15.28 9.61 7.08
CA LYS A 79 16.42 9.40 7.97
C LYS A 79 16.73 7.92 8.04
N ASP A 80 17.96 7.61 8.42
CA ASP A 80 18.39 6.24 8.62
C ASP A 80 17.44 5.50 9.60
N GLY A 81 17.03 4.30 9.21
CA GLY A 81 16.04 3.47 9.91
C GLY A 81 14.58 3.83 9.67
N GLN A 82 14.25 5.01 9.12
CA GLN A 82 12.85 5.38 8.87
C GLN A 82 12.25 4.59 7.71
N CYS A 83 10.98 4.23 7.87
CA CYS A 83 10.21 3.51 6.86
C CYS A 83 9.10 4.40 6.29
N LEU A 84 8.84 4.31 5.00
CA LEU A 84 7.71 4.94 4.33
C LEU A 84 6.87 3.84 3.67
N GLY A 85 5.69 3.59 4.24
CA GLY A 85 4.77 2.56 3.73
C GLY A 85 4.14 2.96 2.40
N MET A 86 3.59 1.99 1.64
CA MET A 86 2.91 2.28 0.38
C MET A 86 1.71 3.23 0.52
N SER A 87 1.10 3.34 1.71
CA SER A 87 0.08 4.36 2.00
C SER A 87 0.63 5.80 2.06
N GLY A 88 1.96 5.96 2.08
CA GLY A 88 2.63 7.23 2.37
C GLY A 88 2.79 7.54 3.86
N THR A 89 2.42 6.62 4.76
CA THR A 89 2.66 6.78 6.20
C THR A 89 4.14 6.67 6.51
N LEU A 90 4.70 7.72 7.15
CA LEU A 90 6.06 7.71 7.67
C LEU A 90 6.11 7.05 9.06
N TYR A 91 7.06 6.14 9.25
CA TYR A 91 7.35 5.45 10.49
C TYR A 91 8.76 5.78 10.96
N LYS A 92 8.92 5.99 12.27
CA LYS A 92 10.24 6.31 12.85
C LYS A 92 11.26 5.18 12.70
N ASP A 93 10.79 3.94 12.71
CA ASP A 93 11.59 2.73 12.62
C ASP A 93 10.71 1.54 12.17
N GLN A 94 11.37 0.45 11.78
CA GLN A 94 10.71 -0.79 11.36
C GLN A 94 9.92 -1.46 12.50
N GLU A 95 10.35 -1.27 13.76
CA GLU A 95 9.64 -1.80 14.93
C GLU A 95 8.23 -1.17 15.06
N THR A 96 8.14 0.15 14.88
CA THR A 96 6.88 0.90 14.93
C THR A 96 5.94 0.48 13.82
N LEU A 97 6.46 0.31 12.60
CA LEU A 97 5.71 -0.22 11.47
C LEU A 97 5.17 -1.62 11.80
N THR A 98 6.04 -2.54 12.24
CA THR A 98 5.67 -3.92 12.57
C THR A 98 4.61 -4.00 13.66
N LYS A 99 4.72 -3.19 14.72
CA LYS A 99 3.69 -3.10 15.78
C LYS A 99 2.33 -2.68 15.22
N LYS A 100 2.29 -1.73 14.27
CA LYS A 100 1.04 -1.28 13.63
C LYS A 100 0.43 -2.38 12.76
N LEU A 101 1.25 -3.11 12.01
CA LEU A 101 0.80 -4.25 11.20
C LEU A 101 0.24 -5.38 12.05
N VAL A 102 0.96 -5.81 13.10
CA VAL A 102 0.51 -6.85 14.04
C VAL A 102 -0.80 -6.45 14.73
N LYS A 103 -0.94 -5.19 15.12
CA LYS A 103 -2.18 -4.67 15.71
C LYS A 103 -3.35 -4.74 14.73
N HIS A 104 -3.13 -4.49 13.44
CA HIS A 104 -4.17 -4.65 12.42
C HIS A 104 -4.55 -6.11 12.20
N MET A 105 -3.56 -7.00 12.11
CA MET A 105 -3.80 -8.44 11.94
C MET A 105 -4.58 -9.06 13.11
N ARG A 106 -4.33 -8.63 14.35
CA ARG A 106 -5.07 -9.11 15.54
C ARG A 106 -6.52 -8.63 15.62
N LYS A 107 -6.88 -7.59 14.89
CA LYS A 107 -8.20 -6.97 14.90
C LYS A 107 -9.08 -7.37 13.71
N SER A 108 -8.47 -8.00 12.71
CA SER A 108 -9.17 -8.53 11.54
C SER A 108 -9.59 -9.96 11.78
#